data_AF-A0A3R6T459-F1
#
_entry.id   AF-A0A3R6T459-F1
#
_cell.length_a   1.000
_cell.length_b   1.000
_cell.length_c   1.000
_cell.angle_alpha   90.00
_cell.angle_beta   90.00
_cell.angle_gamma   90.00
#
_symmetry.space_group_name_H-M   'P 1'
#
loop_
_entity.id
_entity.type
_entity.pdbx_description
1 polymer ?
#
loop_
_entity_poly.entity_id
_entity_poly.type
_entity_poly.pdbx_seq_one_letter_code
_entity_poly.pdbx_strand_id
1 'polypeptide(L)'
;MELIEAIKKAGVVGAGGAGFPTHVKLNAKAEYLIINAAECEPLIETDKFLCREFADRIIDTILLMGHHLEAQHIVIGLKAKYKAEIAALEKAIREKHAAVEIFPMRTFYPAGDEQVLVQQVTGRSVPERGLPLNVGAVVENVGTVLSIADALEDKPVTEKYLSVTGAVREPVMFKVPLGTPIRRIINQVDLRVKDYAVIIGGPMMGKMQSSDSMIDHAVVTKTTGNLLILPKDHYLVRRAVKPVQTMIRQARTSCIQCRFCTDLCPREQIGHNVKPNQIMRNLWRQDQITDVKEFEATFGSAANCSSCGVCEMFACPMGLSPRKMNDYTKGLLRGLGINPEKNQNPTAKSTIEQRRIPTERLIARLGLSDYVFHVEPKLITDLDVKEVIVPLGQHIGKPATPVVKVGDMVHAGDLIAEAAEGLSANIHTGFAGIVTEIGSSGIRISKKEA
;
A
#
# COMPACT_ATOMS: atom_id res chain seq x y z
N MET A 1 15.46 18.10 18.22
CA MET A 1 15.94 17.09 17.27
C MET A 1 15.42 17.48 15.90
N GLU A 2 16.27 17.51 14.88
CA GLU A 2 15.85 17.81 13.50
C GLU A 2 14.82 16.77 13.03
N LEU A 3 13.79 17.20 12.29
CA LEU A 3 12.66 16.36 11.86
C LEU A 3 13.13 15.04 11.22
N ILE A 4 14.11 15.13 10.33
CA ILE A 4 14.65 13.98 9.59
C ILE A 4 15.36 12.98 10.51
N GLU A 5 16.10 13.46 11.51
CA GLU A 5 16.77 12.59 12.48
C GLU A 5 15.77 11.85 13.36
N ALA A 6 14.71 12.54 13.80
CA ALA A 6 13.61 11.93 14.55
C ALA A 6 12.98 10.77 13.76
N ILE A 7 12.62 11.04 12.50
CA ILE A 7 11.99 10.07 11.58
C ILE A 7 12.92 8.89 11.32
N LYS A 8 14.21 9.14 11.10
CA LYS A 8 15.21 8.09 10.87
C LYS A 8 15.41 7.23 12.12
N LYS A 9 15.60 7.85 13.29
CA LYS A 9 15.75 7.18 14.59
C LYS A 9 14.57 6.27 14.87
N ALA A 10 13.35 6.79 14.73
CA ALA A 10 12.09 6.07 14.97
C ALA A 10 11.78 4.96 13.95
N GLY A 11 12.52 4.89 12.84
CA GLY A 11 12.30 3.90 11.79
C GLY A 11 11.01 4.11 10.99
N VAL A 12 10.60 5.36 10.75
CA VAL A 12 9.35 5.64 10.04
C VAL A 12 9.46 5.29 8.55
N VAL A 13 8.44 4.60 8.04
CA VAL A 13 8.32 4.22 6.63
C VAL A 13 6.91 4.53 6.10
N GLY A 14 6.78 4.63 4.78
CA GLY A 14 5.49 4.81 4.11
C GLY A 14 4.48 3.72 4.45
N ALA A 15 3.45 4.05 5.22
CA ALA A 15 2.48 3.14 5.80
C ALA A 15 1.44 2.62 4.79
N GLY A 16 1.21 3.35 3.70
CA GLY A 16 0.20 3.04 2.68
C GLY A 16 0.70 2.20 1.50
N GLY A 17 1.88 1.59 1.56
CA GLY A 17 2.43 0.89 0.40
C GLY A 17 3.68 0.05 0.67
N ALA A 18 4.70 0.19 -0.19
CA ALA A 18 5.91 -0.63 -0.14
C ALA A 18 6.86 -0.31 1.05
N GLY A 19 6.48 0.59 1.95
CA GLY A 19 7.33 0.97 3.10
C GLY A 19 8.56 1.76 2.69
N PHE A 20 8.44 2.76 1.81
CA PHE A 20 9.58 3.60 1.46
C PHE A 20 10.06 4.40 2.70
N PRO A 21 11.36 4.43 3.04
CA PRO A 21 11.86 5.18 4.19
C PRO A 21 11.51 6.68 4.12
N THR A 22 10.74 7.16 5.09
CA THR A 22 10.16 8.52 5.06
C THR A 22 11.21 9.61 5.20
N HIS A 23 12.29 9.36 5.96
CA HIS A 23 13.40 10.30 6.09
C HIS A 23 14.09 10.60 4.75
N VAL A 24 14.06 9.66 3.79
CA VAL A 24 14.59 9.88 2.44
C VAL A 24 13.63 10.73 1.61
N LYS A 25 12.31 10.52 1.74
CA LYS A 25 11.30 11.32 1.03
C LYS A 25 11.28 12.78 1.47
N LEU A 26 11.40 13.02 2.78
CA LEU A 26 11.33 14.35 3.37
C LEU A 26 12.69 15.08 3.36
N ASN A 27 13.78 14.42 2.98
CA ASN A 27 15.07 15.08 2.77
C ASN A 27 15.12 15.79 1.40
N ALA A 28 14.18 16.72 1.19
CA ALA A 28 14.00 17.46 -0.04
C ALA A 28 13.25 18.78 0.23
N LYS A 29 13.19 19.65 -0.77
CA LYS A 29 12.25 20.77 -0.84
C LYS A 29 11.17 20.47 -1.87
N ALA A 30 9.94 20.91 -1.65
CA ALA A 30 8.84 20.66 -2.57
C ALA A 30 7.86 21.84 -2.56
N GLU A 31 7.29 22.15 -3.73
CA GLU A 31 6.23 23.15 -3.88
C GLU A 31 4.92 22.68 -3.23
N TYR A 32 4.61 21.38 -3.37
CA TYR A 32 3.41 20.75 -2.82
C TYR A 32 3.77 19.70 -1.77
N LEU A 33 3.14 19.80 -0.60
CA LEU A 33 2.97 18.69 0.33
C LEU A 33 1.54 18.16 0.19
N ILE A 34 1.41 16.91 -0.25
CA ILE A 34 0.12 16.25 -0.46
C ILE A 34 -0.03 15.10 0.53
N ILE A 35 -1.05 15.18 1.38
CA ILE A 35 -1.40 14.12 2.31
C ILE A 35 -2.46 13.23 1.69
N ASN A 36 -2.11 11.98 1.47
CA ASN A 36 -2.98 10.96 0.93
C ASN A 36 -3.79 10.31 2.05
N ALA A 37 -5.03 10.78 2.22
CA ALA A 37 -6.06 10.15 3.04
C ALA A 37 -7.18 9.54 2.17
N ALA A 38 -6.90 9.35 0.87
CA ALA A 38 -7.83 8.79 -0.11
C ALA A 38 -7.56 7.30 -0.31
N GLU A 39 -7.85 6.48 0.71
CA GLU A 39 -7.70 5.01 0.63
C GLU A 39 -8.40 4.45 -0.62
N CYS A 40 -7.62 3.82 -1.50
CA CYS A 40 -8.10 3.27 -2.77
C CYS A 40 -8.74 1.92 -2.61
N GLU A 41 -8.13 1.09 -1.77
CA GLU A 41 -8.48 -0.31 -1.65
C GLU A 41 -9.90 -0.43 -1.06
N PRO A 42 -10.79 -1.15 -1.75
CA PRO A 42 -12.13 -1.36 -1.24
C PRO A 42 -12.15 -1.96 0.17
N LEU A 43 -13.13 -1.53 0.97
CA LEU A 43 -13.41 -1.99 2.34
C LEU A 43 -12.43 -1.54 3.43
N ILE A 44 -11.27 -0.97 3.09
CA ILE A 44 -10.31 -0.52 4.12
C ILE A 44 -10.84 0.73 4.84
N GLU A 45 -10.79 0.70 6.18
CA GLU A 45 -11.29 1.77 7.06
C GLU A 45 -10.18 2.52 7.82
N THR A 46 -8.94 2.04 7.75
CA THR A 46 -7.83 2.53 8.59
C THR A 46 -7.55 4.02 8.41
N ASP A 47 -7.33 4.50 7.19
CA ASP A 47 -7.05 5.92 6.96
C ASP A 47 -8.21 6.83 7.40
N LYS A 48 -9.46 6.37 7.22
CA LYS A 48 -10.64 7.13 7.64
C LYS A 48 -10.69 7.24 9.16
N PHE A 49 -10.50 6.12 9.86
CA PHE A 49 -10.42 6.08 11.31
C PHE A 49 -9.35 7.05 11.84
N LEU A 50 -8.15 7.03 11.26
CA LEU A 50 -7.07 7.92 11.67
C LEU A 50 -7.43 9.41 11.49
N CYS A 51 -8.10 9.76 10.39
CA CYS A 51 -8.55 11.13 10.13
C CYS A 51 -9.59 11.61 11.16
N ARG A 52 -10.48 10.73 11.63
CA ARG A 52 -11.51 11.09 12.63
C ARG A 52 -10.91 11.23 14.01
N GLU A 53 -10.12 10.26 14.44
CA GLU A 53 -9.62 10.17 15.81
C GLU A 53 -8.44 11.11 16.10
N PHE A 54 -7.60 11.37 15.10
CA PHE A 54 -6.34 12.09 15.31
C PHE A 54 -6.22 13.35 14.45
N ALA A 55 -7.34 13.96 14.06
CA ALA A 55 -7.38 15.15 13.21
C ALA A 55 -6.40 16.25 13.69
N ASP A 56 -6.43 16.58 14.98
CA ASP A 56 -5.55 17.61 15.54
C ASP A 56 -4.06 17.28 15.38
N ARG A 57 -3.67 16.05 15.75
CA ARG A 57 -2.27 15.59 15.64
C ARG A 57 -1.81 15.57 14.19
N ILE A 58 -2.70 15.17 13.27
CA ILE A 58 -2.44 15.16 11.83
C ILE A 58 -2.14 16.59 11.35
N ILE A 59 -3.00 17.55 11.67
CA ILE A 59 -2.82 18.95 11.23
C ILE A 59 -1.54 19.56 11.81
N ASP A 60 -1.24 19.36 13.11
CA ASP A 60 -0.01 19.86 13.72
C ASP A 60 1.25 19.34 13.01
N THR A 61 1.26 18.04 12.73
CA THR A 61 2.41 17.40 12.09
C THR A 61 2.57 17.81 10.64
N ILE A 62 1.45 17.97 9.91
CA ILE A 62 1.44 18.44 8.53
C ILE A 62 2.04 19.84 8.43
N LEU A 63 1.74 20.75 9.36
CA LEU A 63 2.30 22.10 9.37
C LEU A 63 3.83 22.06 9.55
N LEU A 64 4.32 21.22 10.47
CA LEU A 64 5.77 21.02 10.67
C LEU A 64 6.44 20.45 9.41
N MET A 65 5.82 19.46 8.78
CA MET A 65 6.30 18.90 7.52
C MET A 65 6.30 19.94 6.40
N GLY A 66 5.25 20.75 6.28
CA GLY A 66 5.15 21.81 5.28
C GLY A 66 6.23 22.87 5.44
N HIS A 67 6.51 23.29 6.68
CA HIS A 67 7.60 24.22 6.98
C HIS A 67 8.97 23.62 6.62
N HIS A 68 9.22 22.36 7.00
CA HIS A 68 10.46 21.65 6.66
C HIS A 68 10.70 21.53 5.15
N LEU A 69 9.64 21.27 4.38
CA LEU A 69 9.71 21.13 2.93
C LEU A 69 9.72 22.48 2.17
N GLU A 70 9.53 23.60 2.89
CA GLU A 70 9.26 24.93 2.31
C GLU A 70 8.08 24.89 1.32
N ALA A 71 7.04 24.11 1.65
CA ALA A 71 5.88 23.90 0.80
C ALA A 71 5.02 25.16 0.69
N GLN A 72 4.69 25.53 -0.55
CA GLN A 72 3.78 26.64 -0.84
C GLN A 72 2.32 26.20 -0.75
N HIS A 73 2.06 24.93 -1.03
CA HIS A 73 0.74 24.33 -1.00
C HIS A 73 0.74 23.09 -0.12
N ILE A 74 -0.09 23.09 0.91
CA ILE A 74 -0.31 21.94 1.79
C ILE A 74 -1.74 21.45 1.57
N VAL A 75 -1.89 20.23 1.04
CA VAL A 75 -3.17 19.71 0.56
C VAL A 75 -3.43 18.34 1.17
N ILE A 76 -4.63 18.12 1.71
CA ILE A 76 -5.08 16.79 2.14
C ILE A 76 -6.11 16.26 1.14
N GLY A 77 -5.76 15.20 0.42
CA GLY A 77 -6.66 14.53 -0.52
C GLY A 77 -7.52 13.48 0.19
N LEU A 78 -8.85 13.66 0.16
CA LEU A 78 -9.83 12.68 0.64
C LEU A 78 -10.95 12.51 -0.38
N LYS A 79 -11.68 11.39 -0.33
CA LYS A 79 -12.87 11.24 -1.17
C LYS A 79 -13.98 12.16 -0.66
N ALA A 80 -14.67 12.85 -1.57
CA ALA A 80 -15.74 13.80 -1.25
C ALA A 80 -16.90 13.20 -0.42
N LYS A 81 -17.05 11.87 -0.40
CA LYS A 81 -18.04 11.15 0.41
C LYS A 81 -17.63 10.92 1.87
N TYR A 82 -16.36 11.16 2.23
CA TYR A 82 -15.82 11.00 3.59
C TYR A 82 -16.20 12.21 4.46
N LYS A 83 -17.51 12.40 4.67
CA LYS A 83 -18.06 13.61 5.29
C LYS A 83 -17.62 13.78 6.74
N ALA A 84 -17.58 12.70 7.51
CA ALA A 84 -17.17 12.73 8.91
C ALA A 84 -15.68 13.07 9.06
N GLU A 85 -14.84 12.47 8.20
CA GLU A 85 -13.40 12.69 8.17
C GLU A 85 -13.07 14.12 7.76
N ILE A 86 -13.73 14.62 6.69
CA ILE A 86 -13.57 16.00 6.24
C ILE A 86 -13.99 16.97 7.35
N ALA A 87 -15.13 16.74 8.01
CA ALA A 87 -15.59 17.61 9.09
C ALA A 87 -14.62 17.66 10.28
N ALA A 88 -14.03 16.53 10.66
CA ALA A 88 -13.03 16.45 11.73
C ALA A 88 -11.75 17.23 11.37
N LEU A 89 -11.23 17.04 10.15
CA LEU A 89 -10.05 17.74 9.66
C LEU A 89 -10.29 19.24 9.49
N GLU A 90 -11.44 19.64 8.92
CA GLU A 90 -11.82 21.04 8.77
C GLU A 90 -11.96 21.74 10.12
N LYS A 91 -12.47 21.05 11.14
CA LYS A 91 -12.53 21.57 12.50
C LYS A 91 -11.12 21.86 13.03
N ALA A 92 -10.21 20.89 12.95
CA ALA A 92 -8.83 21.04 13.39
C ALA A 92 -8.09 22.17 12.62
N ILE A 93 -8.31 22.27 11.30
CA ILE A 93 -7.75 23.33 10.46
C ILE A 93 -8.22 24.72 10.93
N ARG A 94 -9.53 24.88 11.19
CA ARG A 94 -10.10 26.15 11.67
C ARG A 94 -9.56 26.54 13.04
N GLU A 95 -9.55 25.62 14.00
CA GLU A 95 -9.12 25.89 15.37
C GLU A 95 -7.64 26.28 15.43
N LYS A 96 -6.81 25.67 14.57
CA LYS A 96 -5.37 25.92 14.50
C LYS A 96 -4.97 27.05 13.54
N HIS A 97 -5.93 27.65 12.83
CA HIS A 97 -5.67 28.62 11.75
C HIS A 97 -4.64 28.09 10.73
N ALA A 98 -4.73 26.80 10.42
CA ALA A 98 -3.75 26.09 9.60
C ALA A 98 -3.91 26.47 8.12
N ALA A 99 -2.82 26.81 7.45
CA ALA A 99 -2.80 27.05 6.00
C ALA A 99 -2.79 25.71 5.24
N VAL A 100 -3.89 24.95 5.34
CA VAL A 100 -4.05 23.61 4.77
C VAL A 100 -5.37 23.52 4.00
N GLU A 101 -5.31 23.02 2.77
CA GLU A 101 -6.47 22.83 1.89
C GLU A 101 -6.97 21.38 1.93
N ILE A 102 -8.29 21.20 2.02
CA ILE A 102 -8.93 19.90 1.78
C ILE A 102 -9.26 19.81 0.30
N PHE A 103 -8.75 18.78 -0.38
CA PHE A 103 -9.07 18.49 -1.78
C PHE A 103 -10.08 17.33 -1.87
N PRO A 104 -11.39 17.61 -2.08
CA PRO A 104 -12.42 16.59 -2.13
C PRO A 104 -12.44 15.88 -3.50
N MET A 105 -11.86 14.68 -3.54
CA MET A 105 -11.75 13.85 -4.74
C MET A 105 -13.07 13.16 -5.09
N ARG A 106 -13.30 12.93 -6.39
CA ARG A 106 -14.36 12.01 -6.84
C ARG A 106 -14.10 10.59 -6.30
N THR A 107 -15.16 9.83 -6.07
CA THR A 107 -15.04 8.44 -5.60
C THR A 107 -14.79 7.50 -6.78
N PHE A 108 -13.53 7.16 -7.02
CA PHE A 108 -13.14 6.19 -8.05
C PHE A 108 -11.90 5.39 -7.61
N TYR A 109 -11.59 4.32 -8.34
CA TYR A 109 -10.37 3.55 -8.16
C TYR A 109 -9.42 3.67 -9.36
N PRO A 110 -8.10 3.84 -9.16
CA PRO A 110 -7.43 4.18 -7.91
C PRO A 110 -7.28 5.71 -7.74
N ALA A 111 -8.04 6.32 -6.82
CA ALA A 111 -7.97 7.77 -6.57
C ALA A 111 -6.67 8.18 -5.84
N GLY A 112 -6.37 7.59 -4.70
CA GLY A 112 -5.12 7.73 -3.95
C GLY A 112 -3.92 6.89 -4.46
N ASP A 113 -3.86 6.51 -5.75
CA ASP A 113 -2.56 6.17 -6.35
C ASP A 113 -1.70 7.43 -6.34
N GLU A 114 -0.45 7.32 -5.88
CA GLU A 114 0.43 8.47 -5.62
C GLU A 114 0.53 9.42 -6.82
N GLN A 115 0.66 8.89 -8.04
CA GLN A 115 0.84 9.74 -9.23
C GLN A 115 -0.49 10.22 -9.80
N VAL A 116 -1.57 9.45 -9.63
CA VAL A 116 -2.93 9.94 -9.93
C VAL A 116 -3.28 11.11 -9.00
N LEU A 117 -2.97 11.00 -7.71
CA LEU A 117 -3.23 12.06 -6.74
C LEU A 117 -2.42 13.33 -7.06
N VAL A 118 -1.13 13.20 -7.37
CA VAL A 118 -0.30 14.33 -7.82
C VAL A 118 -0.91 14.98 -9.07
N GLN A 119 -1.34 14.18 -10.06
CA GLN A 119 -1.96 14.71 -11.27
C GLN A 119 -3.26 15.45 -10.98
N GLN A 120 -4.07 14.98 -10.04
CA GLN A 120 -5.33 15.64 -9.68
C GLN A 120 -5.13 16.96 -8.94
N VAL A 121 -4.17 17.00 -8.00
CA VAL A 121 -3.92 18.18 -7.18
C VAL A 121 -3.15 19.24 -7.96
N THR A 122 -2.11 18.84 -8.70
CA THR A 122 -1.16 19.78 -9.33
C THR A 122 -1.42 19.99 -10.83
N GLY A 123 -2.22 19.11 -11.45
CA GLY A 123 -2.35 19.04 -12.92
C GLY A 123 -1.13 18.43 -13.64
N ARG A 124 -0.02 18.15 -12.94
CA ARG A 124 1.24 17.68 -13.51
C ARG A 124 1.31 16.15 -13.49
N SER A 125 1.74 15.56 -14.60
CA SER A 125 2.03 14.13 -14.64
C SER A 125 3.50 13.88 -14.30
N VAL A 126 3.74 12.99 -13.34
CA VAL A 126 5.09 12.58 -12.94
C VAL A 126 5.77 11.83 -14.09
N PRO A 127 7.06 12.06 -14.38
CA PRO A 127 7.82 11.28 -15.36
C PRO A 127 7.69 9.76 -15.16
N GLU A 128 7.79 9.00 -16.25
CA GLU A 128 7.73 7.54 -16.18
C GLU A 128 8.83 6.97 -15.28
N ARG A 129 8.44 6.11 -14.33
CA ARG A 129 9.34 5.55 -13.30
C ARG A 129 10.09 6.65 -12.50
N GLY A 130 9.57 7.87 -12.49
CA GLY A 130 10.04 8.99 -11.66
C GLY A 130 9.32 9.06 -10.32
N LEU A 131 9.71 10.06 -9.52
CA LEU A 131 9.16 10.34 -8.20
C LEU A 131 8.31 11.62 -8.25
N PRO A 132 7.30 11.77 -7.38
CA PRO A 132 6.55 13.02 -7.23
C PRO A 132 7.42 14.27 -7.11
N LEU A 133 8.60 14.14 -6.49
CA LEU A 133 9.57 15.23 -6.34
C LEU A 133 10.01 15.82 -7.68
N ASN A 134 10.03 15.03 -8.76
CA ASN A 134 10.38 15.50 -10.10
C ASN A 134 9.38 16.51 -10.69
N VAL A 135 8.20 16.65 -10.09
CA VAL A 135 7.20 17.68 -10.45
C VAL A 135 6.91 18.62 -9.28
N GLY A 136 7.80 18.66 -8.28
CA GLY A 136 7.72 19.57 -7.13
C GLY A 136 6.75 19.11 -6.04
N ALA A 137 6.40 17.83 -5.97
CA ALA A 137 5.46 17.31 -4.98
C ALA A 137 6.08 16.26 -4.04
N VAL A 138 5.67 16.26 -2.78
CA VAL A 138 5.90 15.17 -1.82
C VAL A 138 4.53 14.64 -1.41
N VAL A 139 4.39 13.30 -1.44
CA VAL A 139 3.14 12.63 -1.06
C VAL A 139 3.38 11.72 0.13
N GLU A 140 2.59 11.90 1.19
CA GLU A 140 2.64 11.07 2.39
C GLU A 140 1.27 10.53 2.77
N ASN A 141 1.20 9.25 3.17
CA ASN A 141 -0.03 8.66 3.69
C ASN A 141 -0.32 9.20 5.10
N VAL A 142 -1.60 9.35 5.44
CA VAL A 142 -2.02 9.86 6.76
C VAL A 142 -1.49 9.02 7.93
N GLY A 143 -1.37 7.71 7.79
CA GLY A 143 -0.75 6.85 8.79
C GLY A 143 0.74 7.13 8.97
N THR A 144 1.45 7.51 7.91
CA THR A 144 2.86 7.94 8.00
C THR A 144 2.97 9.29 8.71
N VAL A 145 2.05 10.23 8.47
CA VAL A 145 2.01 11.50 9.22
C VAL A 145 1.91 11.24 10.72
N LEU A 146 1.04 10.33 11.16
CA LEU A 146 0.95 9.97 12.58
C LEU A 146 2.23 9.31 13.11
N SER A 147 2.88 8.46 12.33
CA SER A 147 4.18 7.90 12.73
C SER A 147 5.28 8.97 12.83
N ILE A 148 5.22 10.05 12.03
CA ILE A 148 6.11 11.20 12.18
C ILE A 148 5.79 11.95 13.47
N ALA A 149 4.50 12.14 13.79
CA ALA A 149 4.07 12.76 15.04
C ALA A 149 4.62 12.00 16.26
N ASP A 150 4.47 10.67 16.26
CA ASP A 150 5.02 9.81 17.31
C ASP A 150 6.56 9.92 17.37
N ALA A 151 7.25 9.95 16.23
CA ALA A 151 8.70 10.12 16.18
C ALA A 151 9.20 11.44 16.77
N LEU A 152 8.44 12.53 16.59
CA LEU A 152 8.73 13.85 17.19
C LEU A 152 8.58 13.83 18.72
N GLU A 153 7.79 12.91 19.25
CA GLU A 153 7.62 12.64 20.69
C GLU A 153 8.60 11.57 21.22
N ASP A 154 9.65 11.26 20.46
CA ASP A 154 10.63 10.19 20.71
C ASP A 154 10.01 8.78 20.82
N LYS A 155 8.87 8.55 20.17
CA LYS A 155 8.20 7.25 20.11
C LYS A 155 8.50 6.56 18.77
N PRO A 156 9.23 5.45 18.75
CA PRO A 156 9.50 4.72 17.52
C PRO A 156 8.27 3.98 16.99
N VAL A 157 8.32 3.57 15.73
CA VAL A 157 7.24 2.77 15.12
C VAL A 157 7.29 1.34 15.64
N THR A 158 6.46 1.06 16.63
CA THR A 158 6.39 -0.22 17.36
C THR A 158 5.05 -0.94 17.20
N GLU A 159 4.00 -0.22 16.82
CA GLU A 159 2.64 -0.71 16.70
C GLU A 159 2.04 -0.30 15.34
N LYS A 160 0.94 -0.95 14.96
CA LYS A 160 0.23 -0.66 13.73
C LYS A 160 -1.28 -0.71 13.94
N TYR A 161 -1.97 0.31 13.41
CA TYR A 161 -3.41 0.27 13.17
C TYR A 161 -3.71 -0.56 11.92
N LEU A 162 -4.62 -1.53 12.05
CA LEU A 162 -5.11 -2.32 10.93
C LEU A 162 -6.59 -2.65 11.10
N SER A 163 -7.32 -2.64 10.00
CA SER A 163 -8.72 -3.09 9.97
C SER A 163 -8.81 -4.59 9.66
N VAL A 164 -9.83 -5.26 10.18
CA VAL A 164 -10.22 -6.62 9.80
C VAL A 164 -11.62 -6.54 9.19
N THR A 165 -11.74 -6.98 7.93
CA THR A 165 -12.93 -6.79 7.09
C THR A 165 -13.25 -8.08 6.32
N GLY A 166 -14.37 -8.10 5.59
CA GLY A 166 -14.80 -9.26 4.81
C GLY A 166 -15.83 -10.12 5.54
N ALA A 167 -15.59 -11.44 5.54
CA ALA A 167 -16.46 -12.45 6.14
C ALA A 167 -16.40 -12.48 7.68
N VAL A 168 -16.43 -11.30 8.29
CA VAL A 168 -16.60 -11.05 9.73
C VAL A 168 -18.02 -10.54 9.99
N ARG A 169 -18.53 -10.70 11.22
CA ARG A 169 -19.85 -10.18 11.59
C ARG A 169 -19.92 -8.66 11.48
N GLU A 170 -18.89 -7.99 11.98
CA GLU A 170 -18.69 -6.53 11.95
C GLU A 170 -17.21 -6.24 11.71
N PRO A 171 -16.87 -5.10 11.07
CA PRO A 171 -15.48 -4.72 10.88
C PRO A 171 -14.86 -4.31 12.23
N VAL A 172 -13.60 -4.65 12.43
CA VAL A 172 -12.88 -4.36 13.68
C VAL A 172 -11.58 -3.65 13.37
N MET A 173 -11.24 -2.64 14.18
CA MET A 173 -9.95 -1.95 14.12
C MET A 173 -9.06 -2.50 15.23
N PHE A 174 -7.82 -2.83 14.91
CA PHE A 174 -6.83 -3.26 15.88
C PHE A 174 -5.68 -2.26 15.92
N LYS A 175 -5.16 -1.99 17.12
CA LYS A 175 -3.83 -1.42 17.31
C LYS A 175 -2.97 -2.48 18.02
N VAL A 176 -1.96 -3.00 17.33
CA VAL A 176 -1.17 -4.13 17.83
C VAL A 176 0.33 -3.94 17.56
N PRO A 177 1.21 -4.55 18.37
CA PRO A 177 2.65 -4.55 18.12
C PRO A 177 3.03 -5.12 16.75
N LEU A 178 4.10 -4.60 16.17
CA LEU A 178 4.74 -5.21 15.01
C LEU A 178 5.19 -6.64 15.34
N GLY A 179 5.03 -7.53 14.36
CA GLY A 179 5.31 -8.96 14.50
C GLY A 179 4.19 -9.77 15.14
N THR A 180 3.06 -9.14 15.52
CA THR A 180 1.88 -9.87 16.02
C THR A 180 1.42 -10.91 14.97
N PRO A 181 1.22 -12.18 15.35
CA PRO A 181 0.72 -13.20 14.43
C PRO A 181 -0.69 -12.87 13.92
N ILE A 182 -0.90 -12.96 12.60
CA ILE A 182 -2.20 -12.68 11.98
C ILE A 182 -3.28 -13.64 12.51
N ARG A 183 -2.93 -14.92 12.71
CA ARG A 183 -3.86 -15.90 13.30
C ARG A 183 -4.39 -15.45 14.67
N ARG A 184 -3.56 -14.79 15.49
CA ARG A 184 -3.97 -14.32 16.81
C ARG A 184 -5.05 -13.24 16.72
N ILE A 185 -4.92 -12.32 15.76
CA ILE A 185 -5.93 -11.29 15.48
C ILE A 185 -7.22 -11.91 14.97
N ILE A 186 -7.12 -12.88 14.04
CA ILE A 186 -8.28 -13.56 13.47
C ILE A 186 -9.08 -14.31 14.56
N ASN A 187 -8.40 -14.90 15.54
CA ASN A 187 -9.06 -15.59 16.64
C ASN A 187 -9.85 -14.66 17.60
N GLN A 188 -9.71 -13.33 17.48
CA GLN A 188 -10.49 -12.36 18.25
C GLN A 188 -11.71 -11.80 17.50
N VAL A 189 -11.89 -12.16 16.22
CA VAL A 189 -13.01 -11.68 15.42
C VAL A 189 -14.07 -12.77 15.24
N ASP A 190 -15.33 -12.36 15.23
CA ASP A 190 -16.46 -13.25 14.96
C ASP A 190 -16.57 -13.50 13.44
N LEU A 191 -16.12 -14.68 13.00
CA LEU A 191 -16.10 -15.08 11.59
C LEU A 191 -17.47 -15.63 11.14
N ARG A 192 -17.92 -15.17 9.97
CA ARG A 192 -19.11 -15.72 9.28
C ARG A 192 -18.82 -17.01 8.51
N VAL A 193 -17.54 -17.39 8.38
CA VAL A 193 -17.09 -18.58 7.62
C VAL A 193 -16.09 -19.40 8.42
N LYS A 194 -16.11 -20.72 8.19
CA LYS A 194 -15.15 -21.66 8.80
C LYS A 194 -13.88 -21.83 7.97
N ASP A 195 -14.01 -21.99 6.66
CA ASP A 195 -12.89 -22.18 5.74
C ASP A 195 -12.61 -20.89 4.96
N TYR A 196 -11.46 -20.28 5.22
CA TYR A 196 -11.16 -18.94 4.74
C TYR A 196 -9.73 -18.78 4.21
N ALA A 197 -9.56 -17.73 3.41
CA ALA A 197 -8.28 -17.16 3.01
C ALA A 197 -8.22 -15.71 3.50
N VAL A 198 -7.01 -15.18 3.61
CA VAL A 198 -6.77 -13.82 4.09
C VAL A 198 -6.01 -13.04 3.04
N ILE A 199 -6.48 -11.85 2.70
CA ILE A 199 -5.71 -10.89 1.90
C ILE A 199 -5.14 -9.85 2.84
N ILE A 200 -3.82 -9.78 2.95
CA ILE A 200 -3.11 -8.74 3.68
C ILE A 200 -3.04 -7.49 2.80
N GLY A 201 -3.68 -6.41 3.22
CA GLY A 201 -3.96 -5.22 2.42
C GLY A 201 -5.37 -5.26 1.84
N GLY A 202 -5.54 -4.77 0.61
CA GLY A 202 -6.84 -4.70 -0.05
C GLY A 202 -7.05 -5.73 -1.17
N PRO A 203 -8.27 -5.85 -1.72
CA PRO A 203 -8.60 -6.86 -2.71
C PRO A 203 -7.90 -6.67 -4.06
N MET A 204 -7.36 -5.49 -4.35
CA MET A 204 -6.71 -5.21 -5.63
C MET A 204 -5.23 -5.56 -5.60
N MET A 205 -4.47 -4.98 -4.68
CA MET A 205 -3.00 -5.11 -4.61
C MET A 205 -2.49 -5.96 -3.43
N GLY A 206 -3.38 -6.40 -2.54
CA GLY A 206 -3.00 -7.16 -1.34
C GLY A 206 -2.40 -8.54 -1.61
N LYS A 207 -1.72 -9.06 -0.58
CA LYS A 207 -1.04 -10.37 -0.61
C LYS A 207 -1.99 -11.47 -0.11
N MET A 208 -2.27 -12.44 -0.97
CA MET A 208 -3.11 -13.58 -0.65
C MET A 208 -2.38 -14.60 0.24
N GLN A 209 -3.02 -14.98 1.34
CA GLN A 209 -2.67 -16.12 2.21
C GLN A 209 -3.79 -17.16 2.06
N SER A 210 -3.57 -18.17 1.22
CA SER A 210 -4.62 -19.14 0.83
C SER A 210 -4.57 -20.49 1.57
N SER A 211 -3.57 -20.69 2.43
CA SER A 211 -3.41 -21.91 3.23
C SER A 211 -3.19 -21.57 4.70
N ASP A 212 -3.50 -22.50 5.60
CA ASP A 212 -3.33 -22.27 7.03
C ASP A 212 -1.88 -22.02 7.41
N SER A 213 -0.96 -22.80 6.84
CA SER A 213 0.48 -22.57 7.00
C SER A 213 0.89 -21.16 6.61
N MET A 214 0.39 -20.62 5.48
CA MET A 214 0.69 -19.24 5.09
C MET A 214 0.14 -18.22 6.08
N ILE A 215 -1.09 -18.43 6.59
CA ILE A 215 -1.72 -17.55 7.58
C ILE A 215 -0.96 -17.59 8.92
N ASP A 216 -0.49 -18.77 9.33
CA ASP A 216 0.20 -18.98 10.62
C ASP A 216 1.59 -18.34 10.65
N HIS A 217 2.28 -18.28 9.51
CA HIS A 217 3.57 -17.60 9.38
C HIS A 217 3.45 -16.10 9.10
N ALA A 218 2.25 -15.61 8.80
CA ALA A 218 2.05 -14.21 8.48
C ALA A 218 1.89 -13.37 9.75
N VAL A 219 2.56 -12.21 9.75
CA VAL A 219 2.63 -11.30 10.90
C VAL A 219 2.35 -9.87 10.48
N VAL A 220 1.97 -9.04 11.45
CA VAL A 220 1.79 -7.60 11.26
C VAL A 220 3.15 -6.93 11.02
N THR A 221 3.22 -6.13 9.97
CA THR A 221 4.39 -5.30 9.61
C THR A 221 4.01 -3.82 9.56
N LYS A 222 4.99 -2.93 9.41
CA LYS A 222 4.78 -1.47 9.24
C LYS A 222 3.81 -1.10 8.12
N THR A 223 3.66 -1.96 7.12
CA THR A 223 2.80 -1.75 5.94
C THR A 223 1.46 -2.50 6.00
N THR A 224 1.19 -3.22 7.09
CA THR A 224 -0.06 -3.99 7.25
C THR A 224 -1.20 -3.06 7.66
N GLY A 225 -2.00 -2.61 6.69
CA GLY A 225 -3.13 -1.69 6.93
C GLY A 225 -4.50 -2.37 7.07
N ASN A 226 -4.69 -3.58 6.54
CA ASN A 226 -5.97 -4.29 6.57
C ASN A 226 -5.76 -5.81 6.42
N LEU A 227 -6.70 -6.58 6.98
CA LEU A 227 -6.88 -8.02 6.77
C LEU A 227 -8.28 -8.25 6.20
N LEU A 228 -8.35 -8.61 4.93
CA LEU A 228 -9.62 -8.95 4.26
C LEU A 228 -9.81 -10.47 4.28
N ILE A 229 -10.77 -10.95 5.07
CA ILE A 229 -11.10 -12.37 5.22
C ILE A 229 -12.17 -12.75 4.19
N LEU A 230 -11.93 -13.81 3.42
CA LEU A 230 -12.86 -14.28 2.40
C LEU A 230 -13.00 -15.81 2.47
N PRO A 231 -14.16 -16.37 2.08
CA PRO A 231 -14.31 -17.82 1.88
C PRO A 231 -13.25 -18.38 0.92
N LYS A 232 -12.73 -19.59 1.14
CA LYS A 232 -11.71 -20.18 0.24
C LYS A 232 -12.21 -20.36 -1.21
N ASP A 233 -13.51 -20.58 -1.41
CA ASP A 233 -14.15 -20.70 -2.71
C ASP A 233 -14.48 -19.34 -3.37
N HIS A 234 -14.20 -18.23 -2.69
CA HIS A 234 -14.41 -16.90 -3.23
C HIS A 234 -13.60 -16.69 -4.53
N TYR A 235 -14.19 -15.95 -5.47
CA TYR A 235 -13.63 -15.72 -6.81
C TYR A 235 -12.19 -15.16 -6.76
N LEU A 236 -11.93 -14.20 -5.89
CA LEU A 236 -10.59 -13.60 -5.73
C LEU A 236 -9.54 -14.60 -5.25
N VAL A 237 -9.91 -15.53 -4.37
CA VAL A 237 -9.03 -16.58 -3.85
C VAL A 237 -8.68 -17.55 -4.97
N ARG A 238 -9.69 -18.08 -5.66
CA ARG A 238 -9.51 -18.99 -6.81
C ARG A 238 -8.65 -18.40 -7.92
N ARG A 239 -8.70 -17.09 -8.14
CA ARG A 239 -7.84 -16.41 -9.13
C ARG A 239 -6.39 -16.28 -8.67
N ALA A 240 -6.18 -15.91 -7.42
CA ALA A 240 -4.85 -15.61 -6.90
C ALA A 240 -3.92 -16.84 -6.94
N VAL A 241 -4.48 -18.03 -6.74
CA VAL A 241 -3.73 -19.30 -6.71
C VAL A 241 -3.47 -19.91 -8.10
N LYS A 242 -3.95 -19.29 -9.19
CA LYS A 242 -3.72 -19.82 -10.54
C LYS A 242 -2.24 -19.74 -10.92
N PRO A 243 -1.63 -20.82 -11.46
CA PRO A 243 -0.27 -20.77 -11.97
C PRO A 243 -0.12 -19.81 -13.16
N VAL A 244 1.02 -19.12 -13.24
CA VAL A 244 1.31 -18.14 -14.30
C VAL A 244 1.22 -18.78 -15.69
N GLN A 245 1.74 -19.99 -15.88
CA GLN A 245 1.67 -20.72 -17.15
C GLN A 245 0.22 -20.99 -17.59
N THR A 246 -0.69 -21.24 -16.64
CA THR A 246 -2.11 -21.37 -16.95
C THR A 246 -2.70 -20.03 -17.38
N MET A 247 -2.35 -18.93 -16.71
CA MET A 247 -2.77 -17.59 -17.14
C MET A 247 -2.24 -17.23 -18.54
N ILE A 248 -0.99 -17.59 -18.86
CA ILE A 248 -0.41 -17.39 -20.19
C ILE A 248 -1.19 -18.17 -21.25
N ARG A 249 -1.49 -19.45 -21.01
CA ARG A 249 -2.31 -20.27 -21.93
C ARG A 249 -3.69 -19.65 -22.16
N GLN A 250 -4.36 -19.19 -21.10
CA GLN A 250 -5.65 -18.50 -21.23
C GLN A 250 -5.54 -17.18 -22.00
N ALA A 251 -4.46 -16.42 -21.80
CA ALA A 251 -4.21 -15.21 -22.56
C ALA A 251 -4.03 -15.50 -24.06
N ARG A 252 -3.34 -16.60 -24.41
CA ARG A 252 -3.11 -17.01 -25.81
C ARG A 252 -4.40 -17.45 -26.51
N THR A 253 -5.31 -18.13 -25.82
CA THR A 253 -6.49 -18.75 -26.46
C THR A 253 -7.79 -17.98 -26.29
N SER A 254 -7.97 -17.24 -25.20
CA SER A 254 -9.25 -16.62 -24.83
C SER A 254 -9.26 -15.10 -24.95
N CYS A 255 -8.12 -14.46 -25.20
CA CYS A 255 -8.06 -13.00 -25.33
C CYS A 255 -8.70 -12.55 -26.65
N ILE A 256 -9.79 -11.79 -26.56
CA ILE A 256 -10.49 -11.19 -27.73
C ILE A 256 -9.80 -9.94 -28.29
N GLN A 257 -8.59 -9.63 -27.84
CA GLN A 257 -7.74 -8.53 -28.32
C GLN A 257 -8.39 -7.11 -28.29
N CYS A 258 -9.42 -6.90 -27.47
CA CYS A 258 -9.95 -5.57 -27.19
C CYS A 258 -8.92 -4.66 -26.49
N ARG A 259 -9.24 -3.36 -26.34
CA ARG A 259 -8.33 -2.36 -25.74
C ARG A 259 -8.69 -1.94 -24.30
N PHE A 260 -9.76 -2.48 -23.69
CA PHE A 260 -10.25 -2.00 -22.39
C PHE A 260 -9.22 -1.99 -21.26
N CYS A 261 -8.33 -2.99 -21.22
CA CYS A 261 -7.27 -3.05 -20.21
C CYS A 261 -6.26 -1.90 -20.30
N THR A 262 -6.11 -1.27 -21.47
CA THR A 262 -5.29 -0.09 -21.70
C THR A 262 -6.11 1.19 -21.56
N ASP A 263 -7.32 1.21 -22.11
CA ASP A 263 -8.18 2.40 -22.06
C ASP A 263 -8.64 2.77 -20.65
N LEU A 264 -8.67 1.80 -19.73
CA LEU A 264 -8.96 2.04 -18.31
C LEU A 264 -7.71 2.06 -17.43
N CYS A 265 -6.50 1.89 -18.00
CA CYS A 265 -5.28 1.90 -17.19
C CYS A 265 -5.00 3.32 -16.65
N PRO A 266 -4.92 3.53 -15.32
CA PRO A 266 -4.73 4.86 -14.75
C PRO A 266 -3.42 5.51 -15.19
N ARG A 267 -2.35 4.71 -15.33
CA ARG A 267 -1.03 5.18 -15.79
C ARG A 267 -1.07 5.68 -17.23
N GLU A 268 -1.74 4.92 -18.09
CA GLU A 268 -1.99 5.33 -19.48
C GLU A 268 -2.86 6.59 -19.57
N GLN A 269 -3.79 6.80 -18.63
CA GLN A 269 -4.61 8.01 -18.59
C GLN A 269 -3.84 9.27 -18.16
N ILE A 270 -2.83 9.13 -17.28
CA ILE A 270 -1.95 10.25 -16.90
C ILE A 270 -0.78 10.45 -17.88
N GLY A 271 -0.75 9.73 -19.00
CA GLY A 271 0.20 9.95 -20.10
C GLY A 271 1.42 9.04 -20.12
N HIS A 272 1.50 8.03 -19.24
CA HIS A 272 2.55 7.00 -19.32
C HIS A 272 2.24 6.01 -20.46
N ASN A 273 3.27 5.43 -21.05
CA ASN A 273 3.16 4.34 -22.01
C ASN A 273 2.96 3.02 -21.27
N VAL A 274 1.70 2.64 -21.01
CA VAL A 274 1.33 1.38 -20.36
C VAL A 274 0.24 0.71 -21.19
N LYS A 275 0.61 -0.32 -21.95
CA LYS A 275 -0.29 -0.95 -22.94
C LYS A 275 -0.55 -2.44 -22.66
N PRO A 276 -1.30 -2.79 -21.59
CA PRO A 276 -1.60 -4.18 -21.27
C PRO A 276 -2.22 -4.97 -22.42
N ASN A 277 -3.01 -4.33 -23.29
CA ASN A 277 -3.59 -5.00 -24.46
C ASN A 277 -2.52 -5.51 -25.43
N GLN A 278 -1.44 -4.76 -25.64
CA GLN A 278 -0.34 -5.14 -26.51
C GLN A 278 0.49 -6.27 -25.90
N ILE A 279 0.72 -6.22 -24.58
CA ILE A 279 1.35 -7.33 -23.84
C ILE A 279 0.54 -8.60 -24.05
N MET A 280 -0.76 -8.56 -23.74
CA MET A 280 -1.67 -9.70 -23.89
C MET A 280 -1.67 -10.28 -25.30
N ARG A 281 -1.69 -9.43 -26.33
CA ARG A 281 -1.70 -9.83 -27.74
C ARG A 281 -0.42 -10.56 -28.18
N ASN A 282 0.72 -10.25 -27.56
CA ASN A 282 2.01 -10.77 -28.02
C ASN A 282 2.55 -11.95 -27.19
N LEU A 283 1.89 -12.34 -26.09
CA LEU A 283 2.33 -13.46 -25.24
C LEU A 283 2.46 -14.81 -25.96
N TRP A 284 1.75 -15.01 -27.08
CA TRP A 284 1.83 -16.26 -27.85
C TRP A 284 3.18 -16.44 -28.54
N ARG A 285 3.84 -15.35 -28.93
CA ARG A 285 5.13 -15.35 -29.64
C ARG A 285 6.31 -14.92 -28.75
N GLN A 286 6.09 -14.74 -27.44
CA GLN A 286 7.13 -14.23 -26.53
C GLN A 286 8.43 -15.05 -26.58
N ASP A 287 8.33 -16.37 -26.69
CA ASP A 287 9.50 -17.27 -26.75
C ASP A 287 10.17 -17.29 -28.14
N GLN A 288 9.53 -16.71 -29.16
CA GLN A 288 10.02 -16.64 -30.54
C GLN A 288 10.79 -15.34 -30.82
N ILE A 289 10.67 -14.33 -29.95
CA ILE A 289 11.37 -13.05 -30.10
C ILE A 289 12.76 -13.19 -29.50
N THR A 290 13.77 -13.28 -30.36
CA THR A 290 15.18 -13.38 -29.97
C THR A 290 15.90 -12.02 -30.02
N ASP A 291 15.41 -11.09 -30.83
CA ASP A 291 15.97 -9.74 -30.91
C ASP A 291 15.53 -8.87 -29.72
N VAL A 292 16.51 -8.28 -29.04
CA VAL A 292 16.29 -7.47 -27.83
C VAL A 292 15.49 -6.21 -28.13
N LYS A 293 15.72 -5.56 -29.28
CA LYS A 293 15.00 -4.33 -29.66
C LYS A 293 13.54 -4.64 -29.99
N GLU A 294 13.28 -5.75 -30.69
CA GLU A 294 11.91 -6.22 -30.92
C GLU A 294 11.22 -6.58 -29.60
N PHE A 295 11.92 -7.23 -28.67
CA PHE A 295 11.38 -7.56 -27.36
C PHE A 295 11.00 -6.29 -26.59
N GLU A 296 11.89 -5.30 -26.55
CA GLU A 296 11.62 -4.00 -25.94
C GLU A 296 10.44 -3.28 -26.60
N ALA A 297 10.40 -3.22 -27.93
CA ALA A 297 9.29 -2.59 -28.66
C ALA A 297 7.94 -3.27 -28.38
N THR A 298 7.95 -4.59 -28.17
CA THR A 298 6.75 -5.39 -27.93
C THR A 298 6.29 -5.35 -26.47
N PHE A 299 7.22 -5.40 -25.53
CA PHE A 299 6.96 -5.68 -24.12
C PHE A 299 7.38 -4.56 -23.18
N GLY A 300 8.16 -3.58 -23.64
CA GLY A 300 8.76 -2.51 -22.84
C GLY A 300 7.77 -1.67 -22.05
N SER A 301 6.55 -1.48 -22.56
CA SER A 301 5.49 -0.74 -21.82
C SER A 301 5.14 -1.36 -20.46
N ALA A 302 5.42 -2.65 -20.25
CA ALA A 302 5.22 -3.32 -18.97
C ALA A 302 6.10 -2.74 -17.84
N ALA A 303 7.25 -2.12 -18.18
CA ALA A 303 8.15 -1.50 -17.21
C ALA A 303 7.45 -0.40 -16.38
N ASN A 304 6.52 0.32 -17.00
CA ASN A 304 5.77 1.43 -16.41
C ASN A 304 4.52 0.97 -15.63
N CYS A 305 4.20 -0.33 -15.61
CA CYS A 305 3.06 -0.85 -14.87
C CYS A 305 3.23 -0.69 -13.36
N SER A 306 2.19 -0.15 -12.69
CA SER A 306 2.09 -0.02 -11.23
C SER A 306 1.37 -1.18 -10.53
N SER A 307 0.97 -2.20 -11.30
CA SER A 307 0.31 -3.41 -10.79
C SER A 307 -1.01 -3.20 -10.03
N CYS A 308 -1.70 -2.07 -10.27
CA CYS A 308 -2.96 -1.69 -9.61
C CYS A 308 -4.16 -2.62 -9.86
N GLY A 309 -4.08 -3.55 -10.80
CA GLY A 309 -5.11 -4.58 -11.00
C GLY A 309 -6.38 -4.15 -11.74
N VAL A 310 -6.54 -2.86 -12.11
CA VAL A 310 -7.68 -2.38 -12.92
C VAL A 310 -7.91 -3.25 -14.16
N CYS A 311 -6.84 -3.50 -14.91
CA CYS A 311 -6.89 -4.23 -16.16
C CYS A 311 -7.34 -5.70 -16.00
N GLU A 312 -7.11 -6.28 -14.81
CA GLU A 312 -7.42 -7.66 -14.47
C GLU A 312 -8.79 -7.79 -13.82
N MET A 313 -9.06 -7.01 -12.77
CA MET A 313 -10.25 -7.20 -11.94
C MET A 313 -11.46 -6.45 -12.47
N PHE A 314 -11.25 -5.40 -13.27
CA PHE A 314 -12.35 -4.58 -13.77
C PHE A 314 -12.47 -4.59 -15.29
N ALA A 315 -11.38 -4.29 -15.99
CA ALA A 315 -11.46 -3.96 -17.42
C ALA A 315 -11.65 -5.18 -18.34
N CYS A 316 -11.04 -6.33 -18.02
CA CYS A 316 -11.05 -7.48 -18.93
C CYS A 316 -12.44 -8.14 -18.97
N PRO A 317 -13.14 -8.15 -20.13
CA PRO A 317 -14.45 -8.80 -20.23
C PRO A 317 -14.34 -10.33 -20.18
N MET A 318 -13.21 -10.88 -20.62
CA MET A 318 -12.94 -12.32 -20.63
C MET A 318 -12.44 -12.85 -19.27
N GLY A 319 -12.31 -11.98 -18.26
CA GLY A 319 -11.81 -12.38 -16.94
C GLY A 319 -10.37 -12.90 -16.97
N LEU A 320 -9.52 -12.39 -17.86
CA LEU A 320 -8.10 -12.76 -17.93
C LEU A 320 -7.25 -11.95 -16.94
N SER A 321 -5.93 -12.19 -16.91
CA SER A 321 -5.02 -11.55 -15.94
C SER A 321 -3.97 -10.59 -16.56
N PRO A 322 -4.35 -9.51 -17.28
CA PRO A 322 -3.38 -8.58 -17.86
C PRO A 322 -2.37 -7.99 -16.87
N ARG A 323 -2.78 -7.71 -15.62
CA ARG A 323 -1.85 -7.26 -14.57
C ARG A 323 -0.72 -8.27 -14.38
N LYS A 324 -1.06 -9.54 -14.09
CA LYS A 324 -0.07 -10.60 -13.87
C LYS A 324 0.81 -10.83 -15.10
N MET A 325 0.27 -10.65 -16.30
CA MET A 325 1.07 -10.73 -17.53
C MET A 325 2.06 -9.57 -17.64
N ASN A 326 1.67 -8.34 -17.27
CA ASN A 326 2.61 -7.22 -17.18
C ASN A 326 3.67 -7.46 -16.11
N ASP A 327 3.30 -7.98 -14.93
CA ASP A 327 4.26 -8.30 -13.86
C ASP A 327 5.26 -9.37 -14.31
N TYR A 328 4.78 -10.42 -14.98
CA TYR A 328 5.60 -11.47 -15.59
C TYR A 328 6.58 -10.89 -16.61
N THR A 329 6.07 -10.13 -17.58
CA THR A 329 6.90 -9.48 -18.61
C THR A 329 7.90 -8.49 -18.01
N LYS A 330 7.54 -7.76 -16.95
CA LYS A 330 8.45 -6.88 -16.21
C LYS A 330 9.57 -7.67 -15.50
N GLY A 331 9.32 -8.92 -15.14
CA GLY A 331 10.34 -9.87 -14.70
C GLY A 331 11.30 -10.24 -15.83
N LEU A 332 10.78 -10.56 -17.01
CA LEU A 332 11.58 -10.89 -18.20
C LEU A 332 12.48 -9.72 -18.63
N LEU A 333 11.94 -8.50 -18.72
CA LEU A 333 12.71 -7.30 -19.06
C LEU A 333 13.90 -7.11 -18.09
N ARG A 334 13.66 -7.29 -16.78
CA ARG A 334 14.71 -7.22 -15.77
C ARG A 334 15.77 -8.31 -15.95
N GLY A 335 15.36 -9.55 -16.21
CA GLY A 335 16.29 -10.65 -16.47
C GLY A 335 17.16 -10.46 -17.71
N LEU A 336 16.64 -9.76 -18.72
CA LEU A 336 17.35 -9.41 -19.96
C LEU A 336 18.14 -8.09 -19.85
N GLY A 337 18.10 -7.39 -18.71
CA GLY A 337 18.74 -6.08 -18.55
C GLY A 337 18.13 -4.96 -19.42
N ILE A 338 16.92 -5.15 -19.94
CA ILE A 338 16.24 -4.17 -20.79
C ILE A 338 15.63 -3.08 -19.91
N ASN A 339 16.03 -1.84 -20.17
CA ASN A 339 15.50 -0.66 -19.49
C ASN A 339 14.92 0.30 -20.54
N PRO A 340 13.60 0.20 -20.82
CA PRO A 340 12.98 0.99 -21.87
C PRO A 340 13.17 2.49 -21.66
N GLU A 341 13.12 3.27 -22.73
CA GLU A 341 13.16 4.74 -22.67
C GLU A 341 12.01 5.28 -21.78
N LYS A 342 12.28 6.35 -21.02
CA LYS A 342 11.32 7.00 -20.12
C LYS A 342 10.75 8.23 -20.80
N ASN A 343 9.42 8.34 -20.84
CA ASN A 343 8.81 9.64 -21.10
C ASN A 343 9.04 10.59 -19.91
N GLN A 344 9.84 11.64 -20.13
CA GLN A 344 10.13 12.65 -19.11
C GLN A 344 9.00 13.67 -18.94
N ASN A 345 8.16 13.86 -19.95
CA ASN A 345 7.10 14.86 -19.96
C ASN A 345 5.75 14.23 -20.34
N PRO A 346 5.25 13.25 -19.56
CA PRO A 346 3.95 12.67 -19.84
C PRO A 346 2.85 13.73 -19.71
N THR A 347 1.81 13.62 -20.53
CA THR A 347 0.67 14.52 -20.48
C THR A 347 -0.60 13.71 -20.29
N ALA A 348 -1.39 14.09 -19.28
CA ALA A 348 -2.67 13.44 -19.01
C ALA A 348 -3.62 13.59 -20.21
N LYS A 349 -4.41 12.56 -20.48
CA LYS A 349 -5.36 12.55 -21.58
C LYS A 349 -6.59 13.39 -21.23
N SER A 350 -7.16 14.07 -22.22
CA SER A 350 -8.42 14.80 -22.07
C SER A 350 -9.61 13.91 -21.67
N THR A 351 -9.49 12.60 -21.88
CA THR A 351 -10.54 11.61 -21.56
C THR A 351 -10.41 10.97 -20.17
N ILE A 352 -9.47 11.42 -19.34
CA ILE A 352 -9.19 10.82 -18.03
C ILE A 352 -10.43 10.75 -17.14
N GLU A 353 -11.28 11.77 -17.15
CA GLU A 353 -12.50 11.84 -16.34
C GLU A 353 -13.51 10.75 -16.71
N GLN A 354 -13.66 10.44 -18.00
CA GLN A 354 -14.61 9.46 -18.54
C GLN A 354 -14.11 8.01 -18.34
N ARG A 355 -12.82 7.82 -18.05
CA ARG A 355 -12.19 6.50 -17.87
C ARG A 355 -12.04 6.09 -16.41
N ARG A 356 -12.52 6.90 -15.47
CA ARG A 356 -12.53 6.58 -14.03
C ARG A 356 -13.46 5.42 -13.73
N ILE A 357 -13.06 4.58 -12.78
CA ILE A 357 -13.81 3.41 -12.36
C ILE A 357 -14.56 3.71 -11.07
N PRO A 358 -15.90 3.74 -11.08
CA PRO A 358 -16.67 3.91 -9.86
C PRO A 358 -16.36 2.80 -8.86
N THR A 359 -15.99 3.16 -7.62
CA THR A 359 -15.57 2.19 -6.59
C THR A 359 -16.68 1.19 -6.26
N GLU A 360 -17.94 1.60 -6.26
CA GLU A 360 -19.09 0.72 -6.00
C GLU A 360 -19.25 -0.35 -7.08
N ARG A 361 -19.07 0.01 -8.36
CA ARG A 361 -19.08 -0.96 -9.45
C ARG A 361 -17.91 -1.93 -9.37
N LEU A 362 -16.74 -1.46 -8.91
CA LEU A 362 -15.59 -2.31 -8.67
C LEU A 362 -15.89 -3.32 -7.55
N ILE A 363 -16.41 -2.86 -6.40
CA ILE A 363 -16.81 -3.72 -5.27
C ILE A 363 -17.77 -4.82 -5.73
N ALA A 364 -18.83 -4.45 -6.46
CA ALA A 364 -19.81 -5.40 -6.97
C ALA A 364 -19.16 -6.43 -7.90
N ARG A 365 -18.29 -5.99 -8.81
CA ARG A 365 -17.58 -6.88 -9.73
C ARG A 365 -16.60 -7.82 -9.04
N LEU A 366 -16.03 -7.40 -7.91
CA LEU A 366 -15.14 -8.22 -7.09
C LEU A 366 -15.91 -9.25 -6.24
N GLY A 367 -17.25 -9.19 -6.19
CA GLY A 367 -18.07 -10.04 -5.33
C GLY A 367 -18.03 -9.61 -3.87
N LEU A 368 -17.77 -8.32 -3.60
CA LEU A 368 -17.53 -7.82 -2.25
C LEU A 368 -18.68 -6.99 -1.65
N SER A 369 -19.81 -6.89 -2.35
CA SER A 369 -20.95 -6.08 -1.90
C SER A 369 -21.44 -6.47 -0.50
N ASP A 370 -21.47 -7.77 -0.19
CA ASP A 370 -21.95 -8.31 1.10
C ASP A 370 -20.99 -8.05 2.28
N TYR A 371 -19.83 -7.44 1.98
CA TYR A 371 -18.80 -7.08 2.93
C TYR A 371 -18.63 -5.56 3.07
N VAL A 372 -19.48 -4.76 2.43
CA VAL A 372 -19.54 -3.31 2.66
C VAL A 372 -20.29 -3.05 3.95
N PHE A 373 -19.57 -2.53 4.94
CA PHE A 373 -20.15 -2.15 6.21
C PHE A 373 -20.42 -0.64 6.26
N HIS A 374 -21.50 -0.26 6.91
CA HIS A 374 -21.89 1.15 7.16
C HIS A 374 -21.79 1.52 8.64
N VAL A 375 -20.98 0.77 9.38
CA VAL A 375 -20.73 0.97 10.81
C VAL A 375 -19.25 1.26 11.01
N GLU A 376 -18.94 2.09 12.00
CA GLU A 376 -17.56 2.36 12.36
C GLU A 376 -16.95 1.13 13.06
N PRO A 377 -15.71 0.76 12.70
CA PRO A 377 -15.08 -0.40 13.31
C PRO A 377 -14.72 -0.12 14.77
N LYS A 378 -15.09 -1.04 15.66
CA LYS A 378 -14.68 -0.98 17.07
C LYS A 378 -13.16 -1.12 17.18
N LEU A 379 -12.51 -0.25 17.96
CA LEU A 379 -11.08 -0.36 18.26
C LEU A 379 -10.83 -1.42 19.36
N ILE A 380 -9.86 -2.29 19.11
CA ILE A 380 -9.29 -3.23 20.07
C ILE A 380 -7.78 -2.94 20.19
N THR A 381 -7.34 -2.60 21.40
CA THR A 381 -5.93 -2.38 21.75
C THR A 381 -5.36 -3.51 22.60
N ASP A 382 -6.22 -4.17 23.38
CA ASP A 382 -5.78 -5.09 24.44
C ASP A 382 -5.79 -6.54 23.94
N LEU A 383 -4.92 -6.82 22.97
CA LEU A 383 -4.71 -8.18 22.48
C LEU A 383 -3.67 -8.89 23.34
N ASP A 384 -4.05 -10.00 23.98
CA ASP A 384 -3.08 -10.85 24.69
C ASP A 384 -2.16 -11.56 23.68
N VAL A 385 -1.00 -10.95 23.43
CA VAL A 385 0.07 -11.47 22.58
C VAL A 385 1.10 -12.15 23.46
N LYS A 386 1.41 -13.42 23.15
CA LYS A 386 2.42 -14.21 23.88
C LYS A 386 3.79 -14.17 23.21
N GLU A 387 3.80 -13.92 21.92
CA GLU A 387 4.99 -13.97 21.09
C GLU A 387 4.78 -13.12 19.84
N VAL A 388 5.85 -12.49 19.37
CA VAL A 388 5.92 -11.79 18.09
C VAL A 388 7.09 -12.30 17.26
N ILE A 389 6.95 -12.26 15.94
CA ILE A 389 8.07 -12.44 15.00
C ILE A 389 8.17 -11.17 14.19
N VAL A 390 9.20 -10.36 14.42
CA VAL A 390 9.39 -9.08 13.75
C VAL A 390 10.28 -9.28 12.52
N PRO A 391 9.74 -9.18 11.28
CA PRO A 391 10.54 -9.39 10.09
C PRO A 391 11.58 -8.28 9.90
N LEU A 392 12.74 -8.63 9.34
CA LEU A 392 13.80 -7.65 9.03
C LEU A 392 13.54 -6.87 7.74
N GLY A 393 12.69 -7.41 6.85
CA GLY A 393 12.28 -6.78 5.60
C GLY A 393 10.87 -6.19 5.69
N GLN A 394 10.75 -4.96 6.20
CA GLN A 394 9.46 -4.25 6.32
C GLN A 394 9.36 -2.99 5.45
N HIS A 395 10.28 -2.85 4.50
CA HIS A 395 10.40 -1.72 3.56
C HIS A 395 10.95 -2.20 2.21
N ILE A 396 10.85 -1.36 1.19
CA ILE A 396 11.33 -1.64 -0.18
C ILE A 396 12.86 -1.79 -0.29
N GLY A 397 13.58 -1.28 0.71
CA GLY A 397 15.04 -1.30 0.78
C GLY A 397 15.66 -2.62 1.25
N LYS A 398 16.98 -2.64 1.46
CA LYS A 398 17.71 -3.79 2.02
C LYS A 398 17.22 -4.06 3.45
N PRO A 399 16.94 -5.33 3.84
CA PRO A 399 16.52 -5.70 5.19
C PRO A 399 17.42 -5.11 6.28
N ALA A 400 16.83 -4.75 7.43
CA ALA A 400 17.56 -4.25 8.58
C ALA A 400 18.46 -5.33 9.21
N THR A 401 19.53 -4.91 9.89
CA THR A 401 20.49 -5.81 10.54
C THR A 401 20.15 -5.93 12.03
N PRO A 402 19.93 -7.14 12.59
CA PRO A 402 19.69 -7.31 14.02
C PRO A 402 20.82 -6.73 14.87
N VAL A 403 20.45 -6.01 15.94
CA VAL A 403 21.40 -5.48 16.94
C VAL A 403 21.28 -6.16 18.31
N VAL A 404 20.31 -7.05 18.46
CA VAL A 404 20.08 -7.91 19.64
C VAL A 404 20.58 -9.34 19.38
N LYS A 405 20.72 -10.12 20.45
CA LYS A 405 21.13 -11.52 20.45
C LYS A 405 20.06 -12.40 21.11
N VAL A 406 20.07 -13.68 20.78
CA VAL A 406 19.23 -14.67 21.46
C VAL A 406 19.59 -14.68 22.96
N GLY A 407 18.57 -14.61 23.81
CA GLY A 407 18.68 -14.48 25.26
C GLY A 407 18.56 -13.04 25.78
N ASP A 408 18.67 -12.03 24.92
CA ASP A 408 18.52 -10.62 25.33
C ASP A 408 17.09 -10.35 25.79
N MET A 409 16.97 -9.59 26.88
CA MET A 409 15.70 -9.03 27.32
C MET A 409 15.48 -7.69 26.62
N VAL A 410 14.29 -7.52 26.04
CA VAL A 410 13.90 -6.30 25.33
C VAL A 410 12.59 -5.75 25.90
N HIS A 411 12.46 -4.42 25.85
CA HIS A 411 11.29 -3.66 26.25
C HIS A 411 10.62 -3.05 25.02
N ALA A 412 9.33 -2.72 25.14
CA ALA A 412 8.63 -1.98 24.09
C ALA A 412 9.32 -0.63 23.84
N GLY A 413 9.68 -0.35 22.60
CA GLY A 413 10.47 0.81 22.18
C GLY A 413 11.92 0.49 21.81
N ASP A 414 12.46 -0.65 22.27
CA ASP A 414 13.86 -0.99 22.03
C ASP A 414 14.15 -1.20 20.54
N LEU A 415 15.30 -0.68 20.10
CA LEU A 415 15.84 -0.93 18.77
C LEU A 415 16.33 -2.37 18.70
N ILE A 416 15.73 -3.18 17.83
CA ILE A 416 16.08 -4.60 17.67
C ILE A 416 16.79 -4.89 16.35
N ALA A 417 16.64 -4.01 15.35
CA ALA A 417 17.44 -4.05 14.13
C ALA A 417 17.70 -2.65 13.58
N GLU A 418 18.94 -2.38 13.18
CA GLU A 418 19.38 -1.11 12.59
C GLU A 418 19.22 -1.10 11.07
N ALA A 419 18.98 0.08 10.50
CA ALA A 419 18.92 0.27 9.05
C ALA A 419 20.24 -0.16 8.39
N ALA A 420 20.16 -1.05 7.40
CA ALA A 420 21.31 -1.43 6.59
C ALA A 420 21.78 -0.29 5.67
N GLU A 421 23.00 -0.39 5.14
CA GLU A 421 23.58 0.62 4.26
C GLU A 421 22.77 0.79 2.95
N GLY A 422 22.41 2.04 2.64
CA GLY A 422 21.60 2.43 1.50
C GLY A 422 20.15 2.70 1.90
N LEU A 423 19.20 2.30 1.06
CA LEU A 423 17.78 2.43 1.36
C LEU A 423 17.39 1.34 2.38
N SER A 424 17.08 1.72 3.61
CA SER A 424 16.65 0.85 4.72
C SER A 424 16.01 1.69 5.84
N ALA A 425 15.45 1.05 6.87
CA ALA A 425 14.94 1.76 8.05
C ALA A 425 15.08 0.91 9.33
N ASN A 426 15.26 1.58 10.48
CA ASN A 426 15.33 0.96 11.80
C ASN A 426 14.06 0.17 12.13
N ILE A 427 14.18 -0.85 12.97
CA ILE A 427 13.08 -1.66 13.47
C ILE A 427 13.15 -1.72 14.99
N HIS A 428 12.05 -1.31 15.61
CA HIS A 428 11.85 -1.34 17.04
C HIS A 428 10.79 -2.39 17.39
N THR A 429 10.89 -2.98 18.59
CA THR A 429 9.86 -3.90 19.10
C THR A 429 8.78 -3.12 19.84
N GLY A 430 7.51 -3.46 19.61
CA GLY A 430 6.40 -3.05 20.48
C GLY A 430 6.09 -4.06 21.58
N PHE A 431 6.92 -5.09 21.72
CA PHE A 431 6.69 -6.22 22.59
C PHE A 431 7.86 -6.37 23.57
N ALA A 432 7.54 -6.52 24.86
CA ALA A 432 8.51 -6.77 25.91
C ALA A 432 8.64 -8.29 26.17
N GLY A 433 9.86 -8.80 26.21
CA GLY A 433 10.11 -10.23 26.34
C GLY A 433 11.57 -10.60 26.18
N ILE A 434 11.81 -11.87 25.85
CA ILE A 434 13.14 -12.42 25.60
C ILE A 434 13.25 -12.75 24.10
N VAL A 435 14.36 -12.36 23.49
CA VAL A 435 14.69 -12.77 22.11
C VAL A 435 15.00 -14.26 22.12
N THR A 436 14.15 -15.07 21.48
CA THR A 436 14.26 -16.54 21.49
C THR A 436 14.86 -17.08 20.19
N GLU A 437 14.74 -16.37 19.08
CA GLU A 437 15.26 -16.77 17.77
C GLU A 437 15.60 -15.54 16.92
N ILE A 438 16.68 -15.63 16.14
CA ILE A 438 17.00 -14.69 15.07
C ILE A 438 17.27 -15.51 13.82
N GLY A 439 16.43 -15.36 12.80
CA GLY A 439 16.47 -16.20 11.61
C GLY A 439 15.99 -15.48 10.34
N SER A 440 15.81 -16.25 9.26
CA SER A 440 15.36 -15.73 7.97
C SER A 440 13.94 -15.16 8.00
N SER A 441 13.12 -15.60 8.95
CA SER A 441 11.75 -15.10 9.20
C SER A 441 11.73 -13.77 9.95
N GLY A 442 12.79 -13.44 10.71
CA GLY A 442 12.87 -12.25 11.54
C GLY A 442 13.43 -12.52 12.94
N ILE A 443 13.12 -11.60 13.87
CA ILE A 443 13.48 -11.69 15.29
C ILE A 443 12.23 -12.15 16.06
N ARG A 444 12.33 -13.30 16.72
CA ARG A 444 11.28 -13.86 17.57
C ARG A 444 11.46 -13.37 19.01
N ILE A 445 10.41 -12.81 19.59
CA ILE A 445 10.40 -12.32 20.97
C ILE A 445 9.21 -12.96 21.68
N SER A 446 9.49 -13.69 22.76
CA SER A 446 8.48 -14.40 23.53
C SER A 446 8.33 -13.79 24.92
N LYS A 447 7.10 -13.76 25.45
CA LYS A 447 6.84 -13.27 26.80
C LYS A 447 7.66 -14.09 27.80
N LYS A 448 8.30 -13.43 28.77
CA LYS A 448 8.96 -14.12 29.87
C LYS A 448 7.88 -14.82 30.70
N GLU A 449 7.88 -16.15 30.73
CA GLU A 449 7.09 -16.88 31.73
C GLU A 449 7.67 -16.54 33.10
N ALA A 450 6.78 -16.16 34.03
CA ALA A 450 7.13 -15.65 35.35
C ALA A 450 7.72 -16.74 36.25
#